data_AF-A0A1Q7HXU4-F1
#
_entry.id   AF-A0A1Q7HXU4-F1
#
_cell.length_a   1.000
_cell.length_b   1.000
_cell.length_c   1.000
_cell.angle_alpha   90.00
_cell.angle_beta   90.00
_cell.angle_gamma   90.00
#
_symmetry.space_group_name_H-M   'P 1'
#
loop_
_entity.id
_entity.type
_entity.pdbx_description
1 polymer ?
#
loop_
_entity_poly.entity_id
_entity_poly.type
_entity_poly.pdbx_seq_one_letter_code
_entity_poly.pdbx_strand_id
1 'polypeptide(L)' 'MDDEKRALQSRLARMDVHFEGEMLDRVIRALRVIAMPVEEMTDFQLWAVSVRAYERPELDLPAWV' A
#
# COMPACT_ATOMS: atom_id res chain seq x y z
N MET A 1 13.03 4.06 8.39
CA MET A 1 12.47 4.41 7.06
C MET A 1 12.58 3.22 6.10
N ASP A 2 13.68 2.45 6.11
CA ASP A 2 13.81 1.24 5.30
C ASP A 2 13.12 -0.01 5.89
N ASP A 3 13.01 -0.13 7.21
CA ASP A 3 12.42 -1.31 7.86
C ASP A 3 10.91 -1.42 7.60
N GLU A 4 10.19 -0.30 7.65
CA GLU A 4 8.75 -0.23 7.33
C GLU A 4 8.48 -0.61 5.87
N LYS A 5 9.33 -0.11 4.95
CA LYS A 5 9.27 -0.45 3.53
C LYS A 5 9.49 -1.95 3.30
N ARG A 6 10.49 -2.54 3.96
CA ARG A 6 10.75 -4.00 3.89
C ARG A 6 9.64 -4.83 4.49
N ALA A 7 9.05 -4.39 5.61
CA ALA A 7 7.94 -5.07 6.26
C ALA A 7 6.70 -5.08 5.37
N LEU A 8 6.37 -3.93 4.76
CA LEU A 8 5.29 -3.81 3.79
C LEU A 8 5.53 -4.69 2.57
N GLN A 9 6.72 -4.63 1.95
CA GLN A 9 7.07 -5.50 0.82
C GLN A 9 6.93 -6.98 1.16
N SER A 10 7.44 -7.40 2.32
CA SER A 10 7.32 -8.80 2.78
C SER A 10 5.87 -9.22 3.00
N ARG A 11 5.00 -8.30 3.42
CA ARG A 11 3.59 -8.58 3.64
C ARG A 11 2.81 -8.67 2.32
N LEU A 12 3.07 -7.76 1.40
CA LEU A 12 2.49 -7.79 0.06
C LEU A 12 2.93 -9.04 -0.72
N ALA A 13 4.21 -9.41 -0.63
CA ALA A 13 4.73 -10.63 -1.26
C ALA A 13 4.05 -11.90 -0.71
N ARG A 14 3.70 -11.95 0.59
CA ARG A 14 2.92 -13.06 1.17
C ARG A 14 1.52 -13.20 0.59
N MET A 15 0.99 -12.12 0.01
CA MET A 15 -0.32 -12.08 -0.65
C MET A 15 -0.21 -12.23 -2.17
N ASP A 16 0.98 -12.63 -2.67
CA ASP A 16 1.32 -12.73 -4.09
C ASP A 16 1.27 -11.38 -4.85
N VAL A 17 1.35 -10.27 -4.10
CA VAL A 17 1.38 -8.91 -4.64
C VAL A 17 2.81 -8.39 -4.68
N HIS A 18 3.28 -8.10 -5.90
CA HIS A 18 4.67 -7.69 -6.13
C HIS A 18 4.71 -6.27 -6.71
N PHE A 19 5.28 -5.33 -5.95
CA PHE A 19 5.58 -3.98 -6.44
C PHE A 19 7.05 -3.64 -6.24
N GLU A 20 7.61 -2.94 -7.22
CA GLU A 20 9.00 -2.50 -7.23
C GLU A 20 9.11 -1.05 -7.71
N GLY A 21 10.27 -0.45 -7.45
CA GLY A 21 10.60 0.91 -7.90
C GLY A 21 9.53 1.93 -7.54
N GLU A 22 9.14 2.74 -8.52
CA GLU A 22 8.16 3.82 -8.35
C GLU A 22 6.77 3.32 -7.91
N MET A 23 6.39 2.09 -8.26
CA MET A 23 5.07 1.56 -7.90
C MET A 23 4.97 1.29 -6.40
N LEU A 24 6.03 0.73 -5.82
CA LEU A 24 6.10 0.53 -4.37
C LEU A 24 6.05 1.86 -3.62
N ASP A 25 6.78 2.87 -4.11
CA ASP A 25 6.77 4.19 -3.49
C ASP A 25 5.38 4.86 -3.58
N ARG A 26 4.61 4.58 -4.64
CA ARG A 26 3.21 5.02 -4.76
C ARG A 26 2.31 4.35 -3.73
N VAL A 27 2.39 3.02 -3.59
CA VAL A 27 1.60 2.29 -2.59
C VAL A 27 1.91 2.79 -1.18
N ILE A 28 3.18 3.03 -0.86
CA ILE A 28 3.59 3.63 0.43
C ILE A 28 2.96 5.01 0.63
N ARG A 29 2.97 5.86 -0.41
CA ARG A 29 2.30 7.17 -0.32
C ARG A 29 0.81 7.04 -0.09
N ALA A 30 0.11 6.16 -0.82
CA ALA A 30 -1.31 5.93 -0.66
C ALA A 30 -1.66 5.43 0.75
N LEU A 31 -0.88 4.50 1.29
CA LEU A 31 -1.05 4.00 2.65
C LEU A 31 -0.84 5.08 3.71
N ARG A 32 0.09 6.02 3.50
CA ARG A 32 0.33 7.14 4.43
C ARG A 32 -0.82 8.14 4.51
N VAL A 33 -1.66 8.25 3.48
CA VAL A 33 -2.84 9.13 3.53
C VAL A 33 -3.95 8.50 4.39
N ILE A 34 -3.93 7.18 4.53
CA ILE A 34 -4.88 6.46 5.38
C ILE A 34 -4.42 6.64 6.83
N ALA A 35 -5.30 7.21 7.67
CA ALA A 35 -5.06 7.41 9.09
C ALA A 35 -5.15 6.09 9.90
N MET A 36 -4.55 5.02 9.40
CA MET A 36 -4.49 3.70 10.01
C MET A 36 -3.06 3.14 9.83
N PRO A 37 -2.40 2.69 10.91
CA PRO A 37 -1.10 2.02 10.81
C PRO A 37 -1.19 0.77 9.93
N VAL A 38 -0.18 0.54 9.08
CA VAL A 38 -0.12 -0.61 8.17
C VAL A 38 -0.23 -1.92 8.94
N GLU A 39 0.32 -1.98 10.16
CA GLU A 39 0.29 -3.14 11.06
C GLU A 39 -1.14 -3.48 11.51
N GLU A 40 -2.03 -2.49 11.59
CA GLU A 40 -3.43 -2.66 12.01
C GLU A 40 -4.36 -2.97 10.84
N MET A 41 -3.94 -2.72 9.60
CA MET A 41 -4.71 -3.06 8.40
C MET A 41 -4.79 -4.58 8.24
N THR A 42 -5.94 -5.08 7.81
CA THR A 42 -6.07 -6.46 7.33
C THR A 42 -5.40 -6.64 5.97
N ASP A 43 -5.06 -7.87 5.61
CA ASP A 43 -4.47 -8.16 4.29
C ASP A 43 -5.43 -7.74 3.15
N PHE A 44 -6.75 -7.89 3.34
CA PHE A 44 -7.74 -7.43 2.38
C PHE A 44 -7.72 -5.91 2.17
N GLN A 45 -7.65 -5.12 3.25
CA GLN A 45 -7.55 -3.66 3.16
C GLN A 45 -6.23 -3.24 2.50
N LEU A 46 -5.13 -3.90 2.86
CA LEU A 46 -3.82 -3.63 2.28
C LEU A 46 -3.79 -3.93 0.77
N TRP A 47 -4.40 -5.04 0.35
CA TRP A 47 -4.59 -5.40 -1.05
C TRP A 47 -5.42 -4.35 -1.79
N ALA A 48 -6.57 -3.98 -1.23
CA ALA A 48 -7.50 -3.05 -1.86
C ALA A 48 -6.84 -1.68 -2.11
N VAL A 49 -6.15 -1.14 -1.11
CA VAL A 49 -5.43 0.14 -1.24
C VAL A 49 -4.31 0.03 -2.27
N SER A 50 -3.58 -1.09 -2.26
CA SER A 50 -2.50 -1.34 -3.21
C SER A 50 -2.99 -1.40 -4.66
N VAL A 51 -4.09 -2.11 -4.92
CA VAL A 51 -4.73 -2.17 -6.24
C VAL A 51 -5.25 -0.81 -6.67
N ARG A 52 -5.86 -0.05 -5.74
CA ARG A 52 -6.34 1.31 -6.05
C ARG A 52 -5.21 2.28 -6.39
N ALA A 53 -4.09 2.19 -5.68
CA ALA A 53 -2.89 2.97 -5.99
C ALA A 53 -2.33 2.64 -7.39
N TYR A 54 -2.48 1.39 -7.84
CA TYR A 54 -2.13 0.97 -9.20
C TYR A 54 -3.12 1.49 -10.25
N GLU A 55 -4.42 1.33 -10.02
CA GLU A 55 -5.48 1.68 -10.99
C GLU A 55 -5.61 3.19 -11.21
N ARG A 56 -5.27 4.01 -10.22
CA ARG A 56 -5.48 5.46 -10.26
C ARG A 56 -4.22 6.22 -9.85
N PRO A 57 -3.24 6.35 -10.76
CA PRO A 57 -1.96 6.97 -10.46
C PRO A 57 -2.04 8.48 -10.13
N GLU A 58 -3.20 9.11 -10.32
CA GLU A 58 -3.44 10.55 -10.16
C GLU A 58 -4.15 10.94 -8.85
N LEU A 59 -4.49 9.99 -7.96
CA LEU A 59 -5.31 10.28 -6.78
C LEU A 59 -4.51 10.34 -5.47
N ASP A 60 -4.60 11.49 -4.79
CA ASP A 60 -4.56 11.57 -3.33
C ASP A 60 -5.90 11.03 -2.78
N LEU A 61 -5.91 9.81 -2.24
CA LEU A 61 -7.12 9.11 -1.74
C LEU A 61 -7.45 9.60 -0.31
N PRO A 62 -8.73 9.77 0.16
CA PRO A 62 -9.88 8.90 -0.12
C PRO A 62 -11.29 9.57 -0.12
N ALA A 63 -12.35 8.74 -0.24
CA ALA A 63 -13.65 8.99 0.45
C ALA A 63 -14.45 7.72 0.80
N TRP A 64 -14.24 6.59 0.11
CA TRP A 64 -14.96 5.33 0.37
C TRP A 64 -14.17 4.09 -0.10
N VAL A 65 -12.84 4.22 -0.10
CA VAL A 65 -11.87 3.12 -0.23
C VAL A 65 -11.33 2.84 1.15
#